data_AF-A0A947P0U6-F1
#
_entry.id   AF-A0A947P0U6-F1
#
_cell.length_a   1.000
_cell.length_b   1.000
_cell.length_c   1.000
_cell.angle_alpha   90.00
_cell.angle_beta   90.00
_cell.angle_gamma   90.00
#
_symmetry.space_group_name_H-M   'P 1'
#
loop_
_entity.id
_entity.type
_entity.pdbx_description
1 polymer ?
#
loop_
_entity_poly.entity_id
_entity_poly.type
_entity_poly.pdbx_seq_one_letter_code
_entity_poly.pdbx_strand_id
1 'polypeptide(L)'
;MRSFTIGIHALIGWALCGSIIGIGRTYTSMGNTLIIHAILVPIIFGLVSLIYFKKFNYTTPLETAVIFFVFAVVLDVVVVAQFIEKSYRMFLSPLGTWIPFISIFMVTYLVGTFTRKKAGGKS
;
A
#
# COMPACT_ATOMS: atom_id res chain seq x y z
N MET A 1 14.07 -16.68 -2.07
CA MET A 1 13.41 -15.98 -3.21
C MET A 1 11.97 -15.55 -2.91
N ARG A 2 11.11 -16.35 -2.23
CA ARG A 2 9.69 -16.01 -1.96
C ARG A 2 9.48 -14.72 -1.14
N SER A 3 10.21 -14.54 -0.04
CA SER A 3 10.12 -13.35 0.81
C SER A 3 10.61 -12.07 0.12
N PHE A 4 11.55 -12.19 -0.81
CA PHE A 4 12.02 -11.07 -1.61
C PHE A 4 10.93 -10.59 -2.57
N THR A 5 10.21 -11.51 -3.22
CA THR A 5 9.12 -11.17 -4.14
C THR A 5 8.03 -10.34 -3.46
N ILE A 6 7.55 -10.76 -2.29
CA ILE A 6 6.49 -10.01 -1.59
C ILE A 6 6.99 -8.64 -1.11
N GLY A 7 8.23 -8.55 -0.62
CA GLY A 7 8.85 -7.29 -0.23
C GLY A 7 8.96 -6.29 -1.39
N ILE A 8 9.32 -6.76 -2.59
CA ILE A 8 9.38 -5.92 -3.79
C ILE A 8 7.99 -5.39 -4.18
N HIS A 9 6.94 -6.19 -4.07
CA HIS A 9 5.58 -5.71 -4.36
C HIS A 9 5.15 -4.64 -3.34
N ALA A 10 5.41 -4.86 -2.06
CA ALA A 10 5.14 -3.88 -1.01
C ALA A 10 5.90 -2.57 -1.26
N LEU A 11 7.20 -2.67 -1.60
CA LEU A 11 8.05 -1.52 -1.93
C LEU A 11 7.54 -0.75 -3.15
N ILE A 12 7.14 -1.45 -4.22
CA ILE A 12 6.58 -0.82 -5.43
C ILE A 12 5.29 -0.06 -5.09
N GLY A 13 4.38 -0.70 -4.34
CA GLY A 13 3.13 -0.05 -3.91
C GLY A 13 3.41 1.22 -3.11
N TRP A 14 4.31 1.13 -2.13
CA TRP A 14 4.74 2.28 -1.33
C TRP A 14 5.41 3.38 -2.16
N ALA A 15 6.32 3.03 -3.07
CA ALA A 15 7.04 4.01 -3.89
C ALA A 15 6.10 4.78 -4.84
N LEU A 16 5.10 4.10 -5.41
CA LEU A 16 4.05 4.74 -6.21
C LEU A 16 3.23 5.73 -5.35
N CYS A 17 2.89 5.35 -4.12
CA CYS A 17 2.23 6.23 -3.16
C CYS A 17 3.06 7.47 -2.82
N GLY A 18 4.36 7.29 -2.54
CA GLY A 18 5.30 8.39 -2.31
C GLY A 18 5.45 9.30 -3.53
N SER A 19 5.42 8.73 -4.74
CA SER A 19 5.48 9.50 -6.00
C SER A 19 4.26 10.41 -6.18
N ILE A 20 3.06 9.94 -5.82
CA ILE A 20 1.84 10.78 -5.83
C ILE A 20 1.99 11.97 -4.88
N ILE A 21 2.52 11.76 -3.68
CA ILE A 21 2.74 12.86 -2.72
C ILE A 21 3.82 13.82 -3.23
N GLY A 22 4.94 13.29 -3.71
CA GLY A 22 6.07 14.07 -4.20
C GLY A 22 5.73 14.94 -5.41
N ILE A 23 4.94 14.42 -6.35
CA ILE A 23 4.44 15.17 -7.52
C ILE A 23 3.27 16.07 -7.10
N GLY A 24 2.31 15.57 -6.33
CA GLY A 24 1.12 16.33 -5.96
C GLY A 24 1.47 17.64 -5.24
N ARG A 25 2.42 17.60 -4.30
CA ARG A 25 2.86 18.80 -3.55
C ARG A 25 3.52 19.88 -4.42
N THR A 26 3.95 19.57 -5.64
CA THR A 26 4.54 20.56 -6.57
C THR A 26 3.49 21.16 -7.51
N TYR A 27 2.41 20.44 -7.81
CA TYR A 27 1.40 20.86 -8.80
C TYR A 27 0.05 21.26 -8.21
N THR A 28 -0.22 20.92 -6.94
CA THR A 28 -1.48 21.27 -6.26
C THR A 28 -1.27 21.48 -4.76
N SER A 29 -2.34 21.82 -4.04
CA SER A 29 -2.30 22.02 -2.59
C SER A 29 -2.03 20.70 -1.86
N MET A 30 -1.48 20.78 -0.65
CA MET A 30 -1.27 19.58 0.17
C MET A 30 -2.59 18.86 0.46
N GLY A 31 -3.68 19.59 0.71
CA GLY A 31 -5.01 19.03 0.90
C GLY A 31 -5.48 18.20 -0.30
N ASN A 32 -5.39 18.76 -1.51
CA ASN A 32 -5.75 18.05 -2.74
C ASN A 32 -4.83 16.84 -2.98
N THR A 33 -3.53 17.00 -2.73
CA THR A 33 -2.55 15.91 -2.83
C THR A 33 -2.92 14.74 -1.94
N LEU A 34 -3.30 15.00 -0.69
CA LEU A 34 -3.72 13.96 0.27
C LEU A 34 -5.03 13.29 -0.15
N ILE A 35 -5.99 14.03 -0.69
CA ILE A 35 -7.25 13.46 -1.22
C ILE A 35 -6.94 12.52 -2.40
N ILE A 36 -6.16 12.99 -3.37
CA ILE A 36 -5.76 12.20 -4.55
C ILE A 36 -5.00 10.95 -4.10
N HIS A 37 -4.05 11.09 -3.18
CA HIS A 37 -3.31 9.98 -2.61
C HIS A 37 -4.24 8.96 -1.92
N ALA A 38 -5.13 9.40 -1.05
CA ALA A 38 -6.06 8.52 -0.34
C ALA A 38 -6.97 7.73 -1.29
N ILE A 39 -7.35 8.32 -2.44
CA ILE A 39 -8.13 7.63 -3.49
C ILE A 39 -7.25 6.64 -4.28
N LEU A 40 -6.01 6.99 -4.59
CA LEU A 40 -5.13 6.17 -5.42
C LEU A 40 -4.49 5.01 -4.66
N VAL A 41 -4.27 5.12 -3.36
CA VAL A 41 -3.73 4.04 -2.50
C VAL A 41 -4.48 2.71 -2.67
N PRO A 42 -5.82 2.63 -2.51
CA PRO A 42 -6.55 1.38 -2.70
C PRO A 42 -6.45 0.85 -4.14
N ILE A 43 -6.39 1.71 -5.15
CA ILE A 43 -6.25 1.29 -6.55
C ILE A 43 -4.87 0.66 -6.78
N ILE A 44 -3.80 1.33 -6.34
CA ILE A 44 -2.42 0.85 -6.47
C ILE A 44 -2.26 -0.49 -5.77
N PHE A 45 -2.62 -0.56 -4.49
CA PHE A 45 -2.46 -1.79 -3.71
C PHE A 45 -3.40 -2.90 -4.17
N GLY A 46 -4.56 -2.57 -4.73
CA GLY A 46 -5.43 -3.54 -5.40
C GLY A 46 -4.76 -4.18 -6.62
N LEU A 47 -4.17 -3.38 -7.50
CA LEU A 47 -3.47 -3.87 -8.69
C LEU A 47 -2.20 -4.66 -8.33
N VAL A 48 -1.39 -4.14 -7.41
CA VAL A 48 -0.18 -4.84 -6.92
C VAL A 48 -0.55 -6.18 -6.30
N SER A 49 -1.58 -6.22 -5.45
CA SER A 49 -2.08 -7.45 -4.83
C SER A 49 -2.61 -8.43 -5.88
N LEU A 50 -3.33 -7.94 -6.88
CA LEU A 50 -3.88 -8.77 -7.96
C LEU A 50 -2.76 -9.46 -8.74
N ILE A 51 -1.70 -8.72 -9.08
CA ILE A 51 -0.51 -9.26 -9.76
C ILE A 51 0.16 -10.30 -8.85
N TYR A 52 0.36 -9.97 -7.58
CA TYR A 52 0.96 -10.87 -6.60
C TYR A 52 0.20 -12.20 -6.48
N PHE A 53 -1.11 -12.16 -6.25
CA PHE A 53 -1.94 -13.36 -6.06
C PHE A 53 -2.18 -14.15 -7.34
N LYS A 54 -2.14 -13.53 -8.53
CA LYS A 54 -2.27 -14.26 -9.80
C LYS A 54 -0.98 -14.99 -10.20
N LYS A 55 0.18 -14.39 -9.94
CA LYS A 55 1.47 -14.90 -10.47
C LYS A 55 2.30 -15.67 -9.44
N PHE A 56 2.23 -15.27 -8.17
CA PHE A 56 3.14 -15.78 -7.13
C PHE A 56 2.39 -16.51 -6.02
N ASN A 57 1.41 -15.85 -5.39
CA ASN A 57 0.50 -16.45 -4.41
C ASN A 57 1.20 -17.26 -3.28
N TYR A 58 2.36 -16.79 -2.80
CA TYR A 58 3.17 -17.55 -1.84
C TYR A 58 2.66 -17.48 -0.39
N THR A 59 1.78 -16.53 -0.08
CA THR A 59 1.27 -16.24 1.26
C THR A 59 -0.27 -16.22 1.25
N THR A 60 -0.87 -16.41 2.42
CA THR A 60 -2.32 -16.23 2.60
C THR A 60 -2.73 -14.76 2.43
N PRO A 61 -4.01 -14.48 2.12
CA PRO A 61 -4.50 -13.10 1.99
C PRO A 61 -4.23 -12.23 3.22
N LEU A 62 -4.38 -12.81 4.42
CA LEU A 62 -4.13 -12.11 5.68
C LEU A 62 -2.64 -11.79 5.86
N GLU A 63 -1.75 -12.75 5.63
CA GLU A 63 -0.29 -12.53 5.71
C GLU A 63 0.16 -11.44 4.73
N THR A 64 -0.32 -11.47 3.48
CA THR A 64 0.03 -10.42 2.50
C THR A 64 -0.45 -9.05 2.94
N ALA A 65 -1.69 -8.94 3.45
CA ALA A 65 -2.26 -7.69 3.91
C ALA A 65 -1.46 -7.11 5.09
N VAL A 66 -1.09 -7.95 6.07
CA VAL A 66 -0.24 -7.56 7.19
C VAL A 66 1.14 -7.12 6.69
N ILE A 67 1.77 -7.90 5.81
CA ILE A 67 3.11 -7.56 5.28
C ILE A 67 3.08 -6.22 4.56
N PHE A 68 2.13 -6.00 3.64
CA PHE A 68 2.02 -4.75 2.90
C PHE A 68 1.76 -3.55 3.81
N PHE A 69 0.85 -3.69 4.77
CA PHE A 69 0.57 -2.67 5.78
C PHE A 69 1.81 -2.33 6.61
N VAL A 70 2.46 -3.34 7.20
CA VAL A 70 3.65 -3.14 8.05
C VAL A 70 4.78 -2.52 7.25
N PHE A 71 5.00 -2.96 6.01
CA PHE A 71 6.04 -2.41 5.15
C PHE A 71 5.82 -0.93 4.86
N ALA A 72 4.57 -0.54 4.52
CA ALA A 72 4.22 0.86 4.32
C ALA A 72 4.43 1.70 5.59
N VAL A 73 3.98 1.22 6.74
CA VAL A 73 4.18 1.88 8.04
C VAL A 73 5.67 2.07 8.34
N VAL A 74 6.47 1.02 8.20
CA VAL A 74 7.92 1.06 8.48
C VAL A 74 8.62 2.04 7.55
N LEU A 75 8.32 2.01 6.26
CA LEU A 75 8.93 2.94 5.31
C LEU A 75 8.48 4.38 5.53
N ASP A 76 7.23 4.62 5.91
CA ASP A 76 6.75 5.96 6.26
C ASP A 76 7.42 6.48 7.54
N VAL A 77 7.61 5.64 8.55
CA VAL A 77 8.33 6.00 9.78
C VAL A 77 9.80 6.31 9.49
N VAL A 78 10.49 5.39 8.83
CA VAL A 78 11.94 5.47 8.66
C VAL A 78 12.31 6.42 7.52
N VAL A 79 11.75 6.22 6.33
CA VAL A 79 12.15 7.00 5.15
C VAL A 79 11.48 8.36 5.17
N VAL A 80 10.16 8.42 5.31
CA VAL A 80 9.44 9.69 5.16
C VAL A 80 9.60 10.55 6.41
N ALA A 81 9.20 10.08 7.58
CA ALA A 81 9.17 10.89 8.78
C ALA A 81 10.58 11.20 9.32
N GLN A 82 11.47 10.22 9.38
CA GLN A 82 12.81 10.45 9.93
C GLN A 82 13.77 11.12 8.95
N PHE A 83 13.84 10.66 7.68
CA PHE A 83 14.84 11.19 6.73
C PHE A 83 14.35 12.35 5.85
N ILE A 84 13.09 12.33 5.40
CA ILE A 84 12.57 13.35 4.46
C ILE A 84 11.96 14.54 5.20
N GLU A 85 10.89 14.33 5.96
CA GLU A 85 10.13 15.39 6.64
C GLU A 85 10.75 15.79 7.99
N LYS A 86 11.65 14.96 8.54
CA LYS A 86 12.30 15.13 9.86
C LYS A 86 11.28 15.41 10.98
N SER A 87 10.10 14.80 10.88
CA SER A 87 8.95 15.05 11.72
C SER A 87 7.91 13.93 11.62
N TYR A 88 7.33 13.55 12.76
CA TYR A 88 6.28 12.54 12.85
C TYR A 88 4.85 13.11 12.72
N ARG A 89 4.72 14.39 12.34
CA ARG A 89 3.41 15.06 12.25
C ARG A 89 2.45 14.42 11.25
N MET A 90 2.94 13.74 10.21
CA MET A 90 2.09 13.05 9.24
C MET A 90 1.16 12.02 9.92
N PHE A 91 1.63 11.34 10.97
CA PHE A 91 0.85 10.32 11.70
C PHE A 91 -0.32 10.91 12.50
N LEU A 92 -0.39 12.24 12.66
CA LEU A 92 -1.55 12.92 13.24
C LEU A 92 -2.67 13.14 12.21
N SER A 93 -2.42 12.91 10.92
CA SER A 93 -3.39 13.12 9.84
C SER A 93 -4.20 11.85 9.57
N PRO A 94 -5.53 11.84 9.84
CA PRO A 94 -6.37 10.71 9.45
C PRO A 94 -6.36 10.50 7.93
N LEU A 95 -6.44 11.59 7.16
CA LEU A 95 -6.52 11.55 5.70
C LEU A 95 -5.20 11.13 5.05
N GLY A 96 -4.07 11.62 5.56
CA GLY A 96 -2.76 11.40 4.96
C GLY A 96 -2.08 10.10 5.38
N THR A 97 -2.61 9.39 6.38
CA THR A 97 -1.91 8.22 6.95
C THR A 97 -2.86 7.09 7.30
N TRP A 98 -3.81 7.33 8.21
CA TRP A 98 -4.65 6.24 8.74
C TRP A 98 -5.63 5.67 7.71
N ILE A 99 -6.28 6.53 6.92
CA ILE A 99 -7.15 6.09 5.82
C ILE A 99 -6.34 5.27 4.79
N PRO A 100 -5.22 5.78 4.24
CA PRO A 100 -4.34 4.99 3.37
C PRO A 100 -3.94 3.64 3.97
N PHE A 101 -3.48 3.59 5.21
CA PHE A 101 -3.05 2.34 5.85
C PHE A 101 -4.17 1.30 5.97
N ILE A 102 -5.36 1.73 6.40
CA ILE A 102 -6.52 0.84 6.48
C ILE A 102 -6.91 0.37 5.07
N SER A 103 -6.87 1.27 4.07
CA SER A 103 -7.14 0.92 2.68
C SER A 103 -6.16 -0.10 2.11
N ILE A 104 -4.86 0.01 2.41
CA ILE A 104 -3.84 -0.97 2.01
C ILE A 104 -4.21 -2.35 2.54
N PHE A 105 -4.49 -2.45 3.84
CA PHE A 105 -4.84 -3.72 4.47
C PHE A 105 -6.11 -4.31 3.87
N MET A 106 -7.19 -3.53 3.85
CA MET A 106 -8.52 -3.98 3.42
C MET A 106 -8.51 -4.43 1.97
N VAL A 107 -7.96 -3.63 1.06
CA VAL A 107 -7.95 -3.97 -0.36
C VAL A 107 -7.06 -5.19 -0.63
N THR A 108 -5.89 -5.26 -0.01
CA THR A 108 -4.99 -6.42 -0.17
C THR A 108 -5.67 -7.72 0.28
N TYR A 109 -6.33 -7.69 1.44
CA TYR A 109 -7.07 -8.83 1.98
C TYR A 109 -8.24 -9.24 1.06
N LEU A 110 -9.05 -8.28 0.62
CA LEU A 110 -10.19 -8.53 -0.26
C LEU A 110 -9.74 -9.10 -1.61
N VAL A 111 -8.73 -8.52 -2.26
CA VAL A 111 -8.22 -9.02 -3.53
C VAL A 111 -7.68 -10.45 -3.39
N GLY A 112 -6.95 -10.74 -2.30
CA GLY A 112 -6.45 -12.09 -2.03
C GLY A 112 -7.57 -13.11 -1.84
N THR A 113 -8.59 -12.78 -1.05
CA THR A 113 -9.72 -13.68 -0.79
C THR A 113 -10.56 -13.93 -2.05
N PHE A 114 -10.85 -12.89 -2.85
CA PHE A 114 -11.57 -13.06 -4.11
C PHE A 114 -10.77 -13.85 -5.16
N THR A 115 -9.46 -13.63 -5.25
CA THR A 115 -8.61 -14.35 -6.21
C THR A 115 -8.52 -15.84 -5.86
N ARG A 116 -8.41 -16.18 -4.57
CA ARG A 116 -8.42 -17.58 -4.10
C ARG A 116 -9.77 -18.27 -4.30
N LYS A 117 -10.89 -17.60 -3.98
CA LYS A 117 -12.24 -18.16 -4.23
C LYS A 117 -12.45 -18.51 -5.70
N LYS A 118 -11.98 -17.64 -6.62
CA LYS A 118 -12.06 -17.89 -8.07
C LYS A 118 -11.21 -19.09 -8.53
N ALA A 119 -10.09 -19.36 -7.85
CA ALA A 119 -9.26 -20.52 -8.14
C ALA A 119 -9.86 -21.84 -7.58
N GLY A 120 -10.56 -21.78 -6.43
CA GLY A 120 -11.22 -22.94 -5.82
C GLY A 120 -12.62 -23.25 -6.36
N GLY A 121 -13.30 -22.31 -7.01
CA GLY A 121 -14.62 -22.50 -7.64
C GLY A 121 -14.59 -23.09 -9.06
N LYS A 122 -13.48 -23.73 -9.44
CA LYS A 122 -13.31 -24.45 -10.71
C LYS A 122 -13.00 -25.93 -10.49
N SER A 123 -13.55 -26.54 -9.44
CA SER A 123 -13.52 -27.99 -9.22
C SER A 123 -14.85 -28.61 -9.63
#